data_AF-A0A9W6R661-F1
#
_entry.id   AF-A0A9W6R661-F1
#
_cell.length_a   1.000
_cell.length_b   1.000
_cell.length_c   1.000
_cell.angle_alpha   90.00
_cell.angle_beta   90.00
_cell.angle_gamma   90.00
#
_symmetry.space_group_name_H-M   'P 1'
#
loop_
_entity.id
_entity.type
_entity.pdbx_description
1 polymer ?
#
loop_
_entity_poly.entity_id
_entity_poly.type
_entity_poly.pdbx_seq_one_letter_code
_entity_poly.pdbx_strand_id
1 'polypeptide(L)' 'MQEEVNPQPPDPQAGITAAMAGLDGLDGVPLAEHVERFDAVHTELTAALSTIDKV' A
#
# COMPACT_ATOMS: atom_id res chain seq x y z
N MET A 1 -14.69 -28.36 13.19
CA MET A 1 -15.19 -27.09 12.62
C MET A 1 -14.11 -26.65 11.67
N GLN A 2 -14.33 -26.82 10.37
CA GLN A 2 -13.38 -26.38 9.35
C GLN A 2 -13.53 -24.87 9.30
N GLU A 3 -12.52 -24.15 9.79
CA GLU A 3 -12.42 -22.69 9.63
C GLU A 3 -12.23 -22.46 8.13
N GLU A 4 -13.33 -22.17 7.46
CA GLU A 4 -13.35 -21.77 6.06
C GLU A 4 -12.55 -20.47 6.00
N VAL A 5 -11.30 -20.55 5.56
CA VAL A 5 -10.43 -19.39 5.36
C VAL A 5 -10.99 -18.64 4.16
N ASN A 6 -12.08 -17.91 4.36
CA ASN A 6 -12.68 -17.07 3.36
C ASN A 6 -11.64 -15.99 3.02
N PRO A 7 -11.13 -15.93 1.78
CA PRO A 7 -10.17 -14.90 1.41
C PRO A 7 -10.95 -13.58 1.38
N GLN A 8 -10.99 -12.88 2.51
CA GLN A 8 -11.48 -11.52 2.56
C GLN A 8 -10.67 -10.73 1.53
N PRO A 9 -11.33 -10.01 0.59
CA PRO A 9 -10.60 -9.13 -0.30
C PRO A 9 -9.74 -8.20 0.55
N PRO A 10 -8.45 -7.99 0.17
CA PRO A 10 -7.51 -7.24 0.98
C PRO A 10 -8.11 -5.88 1.32
N ASP A 11 -8.22 -5.57 2.61
CA ASP A 11 -8.76 -4.31 3.09
C ASP A 11 -7.99 -3.15 2.43
N PRO A 12 -8.63 -2.29 1.64
CA PRO A 12 -7.95 -1.20 0.96
C PRO A 12 -7.23 -0.27 1.94
N GLN A 13 -7.85 -0.02 3.11
CA GLN A 13 -7.21 0.72 4.21
C GLN A 13 -5.92 0.06 4.72
N ALA A 14 -5.85 -1.27 4.77
CA ALA A 14 -4.67 -1.97 5.23
C ALA A 14 -3.52 -1.82 4.22
N GLY A 15 -3.81 -1.88 2.92
CA GLY A 15 -2.84 -1.60 1.85
C GLY A 15 -2.31 -0.17 1.92
N ILE A 16 -3.20 0.81 2.11
CA ILE A 16 -2.81 2.22 2.26
C ILE A 16 -1.92 2.42 3.49
N THR A 17 -2.26 1.79 4.62
CA THR A 17 -1.47 1.89 5.87
C THR A 17 -0.07 1.30 5.71
N ALA A 18 0.04 0.15 5.04
CA ALA A 18 1.32 -0.48 4.75
C ALA A 18 2.19 0.38 3.81
N ALA A 19 1.58 0.92 2.76
CA ALA A 19 2.27 1.83 1.83
C ALA A 19 2.79 3.08 2.55
N MET A 20 1.98 3.71 3.41
CA MET A 20 2.41 4.88 4.17
C MET A 20 3.53 4.58 5.18
N ALA A 21 3.54 3.39 5.80
CA ALA A 21 4.64 2.97 6.67
C ALA A 21 5.99 2.86 5.90
N GLY A 22 5.94 2.62 4.59
CA GLY A 22 7.13 2.63 3.72
C GLY A 22 7.76 4.00 3.52
N LEU A 23 7.06 5.09 3.91
CA LEU A 23 7.57 6.46 3.86
C LEU A 23 8.24 6.91 5.16
N ASP A 24 8.21 6.10 6.23
CA ASP A 24 8.89 6.44 7.48
C ASP A 24 10.42 6.42 7.28
N GLY A 25 11.11 7.43 7.82
CA GLY A 25 12.57 7.50 7.80
C GLY A 25 13.19 7.94 6.47
N LEU A 26 12.39 8.50 5.56
CA LEU A 26 12.90 9.05 4.29
C LEU A 26 13.98 10.11 4.53
N ASP A 27 13.89 10.93 5.57
CA ASP A 27 14.85 12.01 5.87
C ASP A 27 16.32 11.55 5.97
N GLY A 28 16.56 10.24 6.16
CA GLY A 28 17.89 9.63 6.24
C GLY A 28 18.45 9.04 4.94
N VAL A 29 17.71 9.06 3.83
CA VAL A 29 18.11 8.38 2.58
C VAL A 29 18.39 9.38 1.43
N PRO A 30 19.21 9.03 0.42
CA PRO A 30 19.48 9.91 -0.71
C PRO A 30 18.22 10.17 -1.56
N LEU A 31 18.16 11.34 -2.23
CA LEU A 31 17.01 11.75 -3.04
C LEU A 31 16.55 10.70 -4.07
N ALA A 32 17.47 9.98 -4.69
CA ALA A 32 17.11 8.91 -5.64
C ALA A 32 16.28 7.81 -4.96
N GLU A 33 16.64 7.46 -3.72
CA GLU A 33 15.96 6.46 -2.90
C GLU A 33 14.64 6.98 -2.32
N HIS A 34 14.50 8.30 -2.13
CA HIS A 34 13.20 8.91 -1.85
C HIS A 34 12.25 8.71 -3.02
N VAL A 35 12.70 9.02 -4.25
CA VAL A 35 11.85 8.95 -5.44
C VAL A 35 11.35 7.54 -5.68
N GLU A 36 12.20 6.52 -5.53
CA GLU A 36 11.79 5.11 -5.66
C GLU A 36 10.74 4.71 -4.61
N ARG A 37 10.91 5.10 -3.34
CA ARG A 37 9.91 4.82 -2.29
C ARG A 37 8.59 5.54 -2.53
N PHE A 38 8.63 6.80 -2.96
CA PHE A 38 7.43 7.56 -3.32
C PHE A 38 6.69 6.94 -4.51
N ASP A 39 7.41 6.49 -5.54
CA ASP A 39 6.81 5.85 -6.72
C ASP A 39 6.15 4.50 -6.37
N ALA A 40 6.80 3.70 -5.51
CA ALA A 40 6.22 2.46 -5.00
C ALA A 40 4.91 2.71 -4.23
N VAL A 41 4.92 3.69 -3.32
CA VAL A 41 3.72 4.06 -2.54
C VAL A 41 2.62 4.63 -3.43
N HIS A 42 2.97 5.45 -4.42
CA HIS A 42 2.01 5.98 -5.39
C HIS A 42 1.34 4.86 -6.21
N THR A 43 2.12 3.85 -6.62
CA THR A 43 1.61 2.68 -7.34
C THR A 43 0.66 1.85 -6.47
N GLU A 44 1.04 1.55 -5.22
CA GLU A 44 0.18 0.81 -4.30
C GLU A 44 -1.11 1.57 -3.97
N LEU A 45 -1.02 2.88 -3.72
CA LEU A 45 -2.19 3.72 -3.47
C LEU A 45 -3.12 3.76 -4.68
N THR A 46 -2.58 3.87 -5.89
CA THR A 46 -3.37 3.84 -7.13
C THR A 46 -4.06 2.50 -7.32
N ALA A 47 -3.39 1.38 -7.01
CA ALA A 47 -3.97 0.06 -7.07
C ALA A 47 -5.11 -0.09 -6.05
N ALA A 48 -4.88 0.31 -4.80
CA ALA A 48 -5.88 0.29 -3.74
C ALA A 48 -7.10 1.15 -4.11
N LEU A 49 -6.91 2.38 -4.58
CA LEU A 49 -8.00 3.25 -5.01
C LEU A 49 -8.76 2.70 -6.21
N SER A 50 -8.07 2.11 -7.19
CA SER A 50 -8.71 1.46 -8.35
C SER A 50 -9.59 0.27 -7.97
N THR A 51 -9.30 -0.41 -6.86
CA THR A 51 -10.18 -1.48 -6.34
C THR A 51 -11.45 -0.94 -5.70
N ILE A 52 -11.40 0.27 -5.13
CA ILE A 52 -12.55 0.96 -4.51
C ILE A 52 -13.42 1.63 -5.58
N ASP A 53 -12.79 2.23 -6.60
CA ASP A 53 -13.45 3.00 -7.67
C ASP A 53 -14.28 2.13 -8.63
N LYS A 54 -14.18 0.81 -8.54
CA LYS A 54 -14.97 -0.13 -9.35
C LYS A 54 -16.42 -0.19 -8.85
N VAL A 55 -17.20 0.84 -9.18
CA VAL A 55 -18.67 0.92 -9.03
C VAL A 55 -19.43 0.25 -10.17
#